data_AF-A0A815GFG0-F1
#
_entry.id   AF-A0A815GFG0-F1
#
_cell.length_a   1.000
_cell.length_b   1.000
_cell.length_c   1.000
_cell.angle_alpha   90.00
_cell.angle_beta   90.00
_cell.angle_gamma   90.00
#
_symmetry.space_group_name_H-M   'P 1'
#
loop_
_entity.id
_entity.type
_entity.pdbx_description
1 polymer ?
#
loop_
_entity_poly.entity_id
_entity_poly.type
_entity_poly.pdbx_seq_one_letter_code
_entity_poly.pdbx_strand_id
1 'polypeptide(L)'
;MTTNMCLMSIRVSKNNREIDSIEDERQAHWQSNRSRPHSVNIQFTQKTKIKDLCIFSDFKVDESYTPQKISIRTGINHNNLVELRYFEIHEPTGWVIVPTRDARSNPIKTWMIQIAVLANHQSGRA
;
A
#
# COMPACT_ATOMS: atom_id res chain seq x y z
N MET A 1 16.35 -24.47 -0.80
CA MET A 1 15.00 -24.11 -1.28
C MET A 1 14.91 -22.60 -1.18
N THR A 2 15.00 -21.90 -2.30
CA THR A 2 14.96 -20.44 -2.34
C THR A 2 13.49 -20.03 -2.24
N THR A 3 13.07 -19.51 -1.09
CA THR A 3 11.73 -18.94 -0.94
C THR A 3 11.66 -17.72 -1.86
N ASN A 4 10.87 -17.78 -2.93
CA ASN A 4 10.59 -16.60 -3.75
C ASN A 4 9.82 -15.61 -2.87
N MET A 5 10.51 -14.54 -2.45
CA MET A 5 9.94 -13.45 -1.67
C MET A 5 9.56 -12.33 -2.63
N CYS A 6 8.31 -11.88 -2.61
CA CYS A 6 7.92 -10.67 -3.32
C CYS A 6 8.33 -9.44 -2.52
N LEU A 7 8.94 -8.48 -3.20
CA LEU A 7 9.53 -7.30 -2.59
C LEU A 7 8.69 -6.06 -2.94
N MET A 8 7.64 -5.83 -2.15
CA MET A 8 6.80 -4.63 -2.27
C MET A 8 7.34 -3.53 -1.36
N SER A 9 7.57 -2.33 -1.91
CA SER A 9 7.97 -1.15 -1.16
C SER A 9 6.85 -0.12 -1.13
N ILE A 10 6.59 0.47 0.04
CA ILE A 10 5.53 1.46 0.23
C ILE A 10 6.14 2.76 0.71
N ARG A 11 5.78 3.86 0.04
CA ARG A 11 6.14 5.22 0.44
C ARG A 11 4.89 6.06 0.68
N VAL A 12 4.96 6.94 1.66
CA VAL A 12 3.84 7.81 2.06
C VAL A 12 4.26 9.28 1.95
N SER A 13 3.60 10.06 1.09
CA SER A 13 3.87 11.49 0.96
C SER A 13 3.00 12.33 1.91
N LYS A 14 3.65 13.14 2.75
CA LYS A 14 3.03 14.05 3.73
C LYS A 14 3.31 15.50 3.35
N ASN A 15 2.26 16.32 3.19
CA ASN A 15 2.31 17.77 2.91
C ASN A 15 3.07 18.21 1.62
N ASN A 16 2.95 19.50 1.30
CA ASN A 16 3.34 20.12 0.02
C ASN A 16 4.62 20.98 0.14
N ARG A 17 5.52 20.67 1.09
CA ARG A 17 6.84 21.31 1.13
C ARG A 17 7.77 20.51 0.22
N GLU A 18 8.40 21.24 -0.70
CA GLU A 18 9.41 20.76 -1.64
C GLU A 18 10.35 19.78 -0.95
N ILE A 19 10.39 18.55 -1.45
CA ILE A 19 11.51 17.59 -1.36
C ILE A 19 12.32 17.63 -0.04
N ASP A 20 11.65 17.76 1.10
CA ASP A 20 12.19 17.27 2.36
C ASP A 20 11.73 15.81 2.45
N SER A 21 12.51 14.97 1.78
CA SER A 21 12.50 13.51 1.87
C SER A 21 12.73 13.09 3.32
N ILE A 22 11.69 13.23 4.15
CA ILE A 22 11.48 12.32 5.26
C ILE A 22 10.90 11.06 4.62
N GLU A 23 11.79 10.31 4.00
CA GLU A 23 11.66 8.88 3.81
C GLU A 23 11.51 8.27 5.21
N ASP A 24 10.29 8.29 5.77
CA ASP A 24 9.87 7.16 6.62
C ASP A 24 9.68 6.00 5.64
N GLU A 25 10.79 5.55 5.04
CA GLU A 25 10.93 4.31 4.28
C GLU A 25 10.69 3.19 5.28
N ARG A 26 9.42 2.98 5.58
CA ARG A 26 8.98 1.73 6.16
C ARG A 26 9.00 0.73 5.02
N GLN A 27 10.17 0.16 4.79
CA GLN A 27 10.33 -1.06 3.99
C GLN A 27 9.58 -2.18 4.73
N ALA A 28 8.27 -2.21 4.56
CA ALA A 28 7.44 -3.29 5.04
C ALA A 28 7.61 -4.44 4.05
N HIS A 29 8.60 -5.31 4.30
CA HIS A 29 8.80 -6.51 3.52
C HIS A 29 7.56 -7.40 3.64
N TRP A 30 6.92 -7.68 2.50
CA TRP A 30 5.80 -8.60 2.46
C TRP A 30 6.32 -10.05 2.47
N GLN A 31 5.77 -10.88 3.36
CA GLN A 31 6.00 -12.34 3.36
C GLN A 31 4.65 -13.04 3.28
N SER A 32 4.48 -13.88 2.26
CA SER A 32 3.21 -14.54 1.90
C SER A 32 2.79 -15.67 2.86
N ASN A 33 3.66 -16.08 3.79
CA ASN A 33 3.49 -17.29 4.61
C ASN A 33 2.39 -17.25 5.70
N ARG A 34 1.52 -16.23 5.76
CA ARG A 34 0.41 -16.20 6.74
C ARG A 34 -0.87 -15.63 6.12
N SER A 35 -1.92 -16.48 6.14
CA SER A 35 -3.35 -16.24 5.87
C SER A 35 -3.75 -14.96 5.13
N ARG A 36 -4.35 -15.10 3.94
CA ARG A 36 -5.02 -14.02 3.21
C ARG A 36 -6.19 -13.42 4.02
N PRO A 37 -6.52 -12.12 3.86
CA PRO A 37 -5.84 -11.12 3.04
C PRO A 37 -4.54 -10.64 3.68
N HIS A 38 -3.51 -10.42 2.86
CA HIS A 38 -2.29 -9.82 3.36
C HIS A 38 -2.46 -8.30 3.46
N SER A 39 -2.11 -7.73 4.60
CA SER A 39 -2.28 -6.30 4.82
C SER A 39 -1.04 -5.67 5.44
N VAL A 40 -0.65 -4.52 4.93
CA VAL A 40 0.36 -3.65 5.56
C VAL A 40 -0.37 -2.54 6.31
N ASN A 41 -0.07 -2.39 7.59
CA ASN A 41 -0.68 -1.41 8.47
C ASN A 41 0.34 -0.33 8.84
N ILE A 42 0.00 0.92 8.60
CA ILE A 42 0.81 2.10 8.93
C ILE A 42 0.02 2.91 9.94
N GLN A 43 0.52 2.97 11.17
CA GLN A 43 -0.06 3.76 12.25
C GLN A 43 0.81 4.99 12.54
N PHE A 44 0.16 6.15 12.64
CA PHE A 44 0.77 7.43 12.97
C PHE A 44 0.53 7.77 14.44
N THR A 45 1.51 8.42 15.08
CA THR A 45 1.42 8.91 16.46
C THR A 45 0.45 10.08 16.61
N GLN A 46 0.17 10.79 15.50
CA GLN A 46 -0.78 11.90 15.43
C GLN A 46 -1.59 11.82 14.12
N LYS A 47 -2.77 12.44 14.12
CA LYS A 47 -3.60 12.54 12.90
C LYS A 47 -2.82 13.23 11.78
N THR A 48 -2.45 12.47 10.76
CA THR A 48 -1.49 12.89 9.74
C THR A 48 -2.21 13.14 8.41
N LYS A 49 -1.86 14.24 7.74
CA LYS A 49 -2.36 14.57 6.39
C LYS A 49 -1.56 13.80 5.35
N ILE A 50 -2.25 13.06 4.49
CA ILE A 50 -1.65 12.18 3.48
C ILE A 50 -2.10 12.66 2.12
N LYS A 51 -1.13 12.88 1.23
CA LYS A 51 -1.39 13.37 -0.13
C LYS A 51 -1.52 12.21 -1.10
N ASP A 52 -0.48 11.39 -1.16
CA ASP A 52 -0.35 10.27 -2.07
C ASP A 52 0.35 9.09 -1.37
N LEU A 53 -0.02 7.88 -1.79
CA LEU A 53 0.70 6.64 -1.48
C LEU A 53 1.43 6.18 -2.73
N CYS A 54 2.67 5.75 -2.60
CA CYS A 54 3.42 5.15 -3.71
C CYS A 54 3.71 3.70 -3.39
N ILE A 55 3.39 2.82 -4.32
CA ILE A 55 3.57 1.37 -4.20
C ILE A 55 4.51 0.94 -5.31
N PHE A 56 5.65 0.36 -4.95
CA PHE A 56 6.53 -0.26 -5.94
C PHE A 56 6.09 -1.71 -6.18
N SER A 57 5.96 -2.09 -7.45
CA SER A 57 5.72 -3.48 -7.85
C SER A 57 6.32 -3.73 -9.23
N ASP A 58 6.95 -4.89 -9.41
CA ASP A 58 7.53 -5.30 -10.69
C ASP A 58 7.05 -6.70 -11.07
N PHE A 59 6.15 -6.76 -12.04
CA PHE A 59 5.56 -7.99 -12.55
C PHE A 59 6.58 -8.94 -13.16
N LYS A 60 7.64 -8.42 -13.79
CA LYS A 60 8.67 -9.26 -14.42
C LYS A 60 9.51 -10.00 -13.38
N VAL A 61 9.60 -9.44 -12.18
CA VAL A 61 10.36 -10.02 -11.06
C VAL A 61 9.46 -10.88 -10.16
N ASP A 62 8.26 -10.39 -9.84
CA ASP A 62 7.36 -11.03 -8.87
C ASP A 62 6.37 -12.03 -9.50
N GLU A 63 6.14 -11.98 -10.81
CA GLU A 63 5.23 -12.85 -11.57
C GLU A 63 3.84 -13.03 -10.88
N SER A 64 3.52 -14.23 -10.41
CA SER A 64 2.24 -14.53 -9.75
C SER A 64 2.11 -13.92 -8.34
N TYR A 65 3.21 -13.46 -7.74
CA TYR A 65 3.18 -12.78 -6.44
C TYR A 65 2.85 -11.30 -6.54
N THR A 66 2.85 -10.72 -7.76
CA THR A 66 2.51 -9.33 -7.99
C THR A 66 1.08 -9.03 -7.54
N PRO A 67 0.87 -8.10 -6.59
CA PRO A 67 -0.46 -7.65 -6.22
C PRO A 67 -1.25 -7.23 -7.45
N GLN A 68 -2.52 -7.62 -7.54
CA GLN A 68 -3.43 -7.27 -8.63
C GLN A 68 -4.56 -6.40 -8.11
N LYS A 69 -5.18 -6.78 -6.99
CA LYS A 69 -6.34 -6.09 -6.41
C LYS A 69 -5.94 -5.52 -5.06
N ILE A 70 -5.99 -4.20 -4.93
CA ILE A 70 -5.55 -3.50 -3.71
C ILE A 70 -6.69 -2.63 -3.18
N SER A 71 -6.89 -2.70 -1.86
CA SER A 71 -7.81 -1.85 -1.10
C SER A 71 -7.00 -0.99 -0.11
N ILE A 72 -7.11 0.33 -0.24
CA ILE A 72 -6.58 1.32 0.70
C ILE A 72 -7.68 1.66 1.68
N ARG A 73 -7.41 1.44 2.95
CA ARG A 73 -8.35 1.69 4.05
C ARG A 73 -7.74 2.65 5.05
N THR A 74 -8.58 3.42 5.72
CA THR A 74 -8.13 4.45 6.67
C THR A 74 -9.01 4.45 7.91
N GLY A 75 -8.45 4.82 9.06
CA GLY A 75 -9.17 4.80 10.33
C GLY A 75 -8.35 5.35 11.49
N ILE A 76 -8.86 5.14 12.70
CA ILE A 76 -8.17 5.41 13.97
C ILE A 76 -7.32 4.20 14.38
N ASN A 77 -7.83 2.98 14.19
CA ASN A 77 -7.17 1.71 14.51
C ASN A 77 -7.73 0.57 13.63
N HIS A 78 -7.24 -0.66 13.83
CA HIS A 78 -7.61 -1.84 13.04
C HIS A 78 -9.13 -2.14 13.04
N ASN A 79 -9.88 -1.73 14.06
CA ASN A 79 -11.30 -2.06 14.22
C ASN A 79 -12.24 -1.05 13.53
N ASN A 80 -11.72 0.06 13.00
CA ASN A 80 -12.54 1.12 12.39
C ASN A 80 -11.99 1.58 11.03
N LEU A 81 -11.33 0.66 10.33
CA LEU A 81 -10.87 0.90 8.98
C LEU A 81 -12.06 0.97 8.02
N VAL A 82 -12.13 2.06 7.25
CA VAL A 82 -13.08 2.25 6.15
C VAL A 82 -12.32 2.26 4.84
N GLU A 83 -12.84 1.58 3.83
CA GLU A 83 -12.27 1.61 2.48
C GLU A 83 -12.34 3.03 1.91
N LEU A 84 -11.16 3.57 1.58
CA LEU A 84 -11.03 4.85 0.92
C LEU A 84 -11.00 4.67 -0.59
N ARG A 85 -10.26 3.65 -1.06
CA ARG A 85 -10.04 3.42 -2.47
C ARG A 85 -9.76 1.95 -2.74
N TYR A 86 -10.42 1.44 -3.76
CA TYR A 86 -10.11 0.18 -4.40
C TYR A 86 -9.54 0.45 -5.79
N PHE A 87 -8.51 -0.30 -6.18
CA PHE A 87 -7.98 -0.24 -7.54
C PHE A 87 -7.35 -1.58 -7.93
N GLU A 88 -7.30 -1.80 -9.24
CA GLU A 88 -6.56 -2.90 -9.83
C GLU A 88 -5.31 -2.37 -10.54
N ILE A 89 -4.24 -3.14 -10.46
CA ILE A 89 -2.99 -2.91 -11.19
C ILE A 89 -2.78 -4.10 -12.13
N HIS A 90 -2.34 -3.81 -13.36
CA HIS A 90 -2.14 -4.81 -14.40
C HIS A 90 -0.68 -4.81 -14.81
N GLU A 91 0.04 -5.89 -14.47
CA GLU A 91 1.45 -6.10 -14.79
C GLU A 91 2.34 -4.86 -14.57
N PRO A 92 2.33 -4.23 -13.37
CA PRO A 92 3.08 -3.02 -13.11
C PRO A 92 4.58 -3.25 -13.22
N THR A 93 5.32 -2.24 -13.69
CA THR A 93 6.79 -2.22 -13.67
C THR A 93 7.26 -0.89 -13.11
N GLY A 94 7.37 -0.79 -11.78
CA GLY A 94 7.87 0.39 -11.07
C GLY A 94 6.91 0.94 -10.01
N TRP A 95 6.98 2.26 -9.79
CA TRP A 95 6.16 2.96 -8.82
C TRP A 95 4.75 3.25 -9.34
N VAL A 96 3.74 2.78 -8.60
CA VAL A 96 2.33 3.10 -8.76
C VAL A 96 1.95 4.17 -7.75
N ILE A 97 1.54 5.33 -8.23
CA ILE A 97 1.08 6.44 -7.38
C ILE A 97 -0.43 6.34 -7.20
N VAL A 98 -0.87 6.29 -5.95
CA VAL A 98 -2.25 6.16 -5.53
C VAL A 98 -2.68 7.43 -4.80
N PRO A 99 -3.50 8.30 -5.43
CA PRO A 99 -3.98 9.50 -4.79
C PRO A 99 -4.89 9.18 -3.59
N THR A 100 -4.54 9.70 -2.41
CA THR A 100 -5.35 9.54 -1.20
C THR A 100 -6.21 10.78 -0.98
N ARG A 101 -7.33 10.83 -1.70
CA ARG A 101 -8.27 11.96 -1.67
C ARG A 101 -9.63 11.53 -1.12
N ASP A 102 -10.28 12.43 -0.39
CA ASP A 102 -11.67 12.27 0.04
C ASP A 102 -12.66 12.51 -1.13
N ALA A 103 -13.96 12.37 -0.86
CA ALA A 103 -15.03 12.59 -1.83
C ALA A 103 -15.05 14.02 -2.42
N ARG A 104 -14.39 14.99 -1.78
CA ARG A 104 -14.26 16.38 -2.22
C ARG A 104 -12.90 16.65 -2.87
N SER A 105 -12.15 15.61 -3.22
CA SER A 105 -10.81 15.68 -3.80
C SER A 105 -9.72 16.31 -2.91
N ASN A 106 -9.97 16.45 -1.60
CA ASN A 106 -8.99 16.96 -0.65
C ASN A 106 -8.09 15.83 -0.13
N PRO A 107 -6.82 16.11 0.21
CA PRO A 107 -5.97 15.14 0.89
C PRO A 107 -6.59 14.70 2.22
N ILE A 108 -6.56 13.40 2.49
CA ILE A 108 -7.12 12.82 3.71
C ILE A 108 -6.29 13.18 4.96
N LYS A 109 -6.92 13.11 6.13
CA LYS A 109 -6.23 13.12 7.44
C LYS A 109 -6.63 11.88 8.24
N THR A 110 -5.68 11.02 8.57
CA THR A 110 -5.95 9.74 9.24
C THR A 110 -4.91 9.43 10.31
N TRP A 111 -5.25 8.55 11.25
CA TRP A 111 -4.30 7.99 12.23
C TRP A 111 -3.70 6.68 11.75
N MET A 112 -4.39 5.97 10.86
CA MET A 112 -3.95 4.70 10.34
C MET A 112 -4.29 4.57 8.85
N ILE A 113 -3.40 3.94 8.10
CA ILE A 113 -3.62 3.44 6.75
C ILE A 113 -3.42 1.93 6.77
N GLN A 114 -4.31 1.19 6.11
CA GLN A 114 -4.13 -0.22 5.79
C GLN A 114 -4.11 -0.36 4.27
N ILE A 115 -3.10 -1.05 3.75
CA ILE A 115 -2.99 -1.47 2.36
C ILE A 115 -3.26 -2.97 2.34
N ALA A 116 -4.45 -3.36 1.88
CA ALA A 116 -4.87 -4.76 1.81
C ALA A 116 -4.72 -5.27 0.37
N VAL A 117 -3.90 -6.30 0.20
CA VAL A 117 -3.78 -7.05 -1.06
C VAL A 117 -4.84 -8.14 -1.05
N LEU A 118 -5.83 -7.98 -1.93
CA LEU A 118 -7.01 -8.84 -2.01
C LEU A 118 -6.80 -10.01 -2.98
N ALA A 119 -6.00 -9.79 -4.02
CA ALA A 119 -5.60 -10.82 -4.98
C ALA A 119 -4.25 -10.46 -5.61
N ASN A 120 -3.50 -11.49 -6.01
CA ASN A 120 -2.30 -11.38 -6.82
C ASN A 120 -2.59 -11.84 -8.26
N HIS A 121 -1.69 -11.50 -9.19
CA HIS A 121 -1.79 -11.94 -10.58
C HIS A 121 -1.80 -13.47 -10.71
N GLN A 122 -2.48 -13.97 -11.74
CA GLN A 122 -2.53 -15.39 -12.10
C GLN A 122 -2.94 -16.34 -10.96
N SER A 123 -3.71 -15.84 -9.99
CA SER A 123 -4.11 -16.57 -8.78
C SER A 123 -2.92 -17.04 -7.90
N GLY A 124 -1.77 -16.37 -7.96
CA GLY A 124 -0.53 -16.78 -7.29
C GLY A 124 -0.78 -17.23 -5.86
N ARG A 125 -0.49 -18.51 -5.58
CA ARG A 125 -0.60 -19.09 -4.25
C ARG A 125 0.45 -18.38 -3.38
N ALA A 126 -0.05 -17.74 -2.32
CA ALA A 126 0.79 -17.17 -1.28
C ALA A 126 1.56 -18.30 -0.58
#